data_AF-E6QL04-F1
#
_entry.id   AF-E6QL04-F1
#
_cell.length_a   1.000
_cell.length_b   1.000
_cell.length_c   1.000
_cell.angle_alpha   90.00
_cell.angle_beta   90.00
_cell.angle_gamma   90.00
#
_symmetry.space_group_name_H-M   'P 1'
#
loop_
_entity.id
_entity.type
_entity.pdbx_description
1 polymer ?
#
loop_
_entity_poly.entity_id
_entity_poly.type
_entity_poly.pdbx_seq_one_letter_code
_entity_poly.pdbx_strand_id
1 'polypeptide(L)'
;MTYWNGYFLHHYLTIKNTLTEVVRGDQQQATNELYGLLLHTSSTQAGFEFAMRPWGERNFQDNLSPHGWFAAEYRTLLRQMLVREDGDELHLLSVVSPAWIGAGKTIVIAQAPTQFGTVAYTLTQPDATHATLMLKTDFPNTAQIPAPRKLILHIPWFMRVTSAQADGKSIPVTDGALRLSPNTREVRIEWSAIPNAPGTTMSYDHAVEQYKAEYARRYNAWMHGELTRATTGDSQ
;
A
#
# COMPACT_ATOMS: atom_id res chain seq x y z
N MET A 1 -10.75 -7.69 -3.13
CA MET A 1 -10.25 -8.97 -2.58
C MET A 1 -11.08 -10.20 -2.97
N THR A 2 -12.37 -10.05 -3.22
CA THR A 2 -13.24 -11.18 -3.50
C THR A 2 -13.35 -11.48 -4.99
N TYR A 3 -13.65 -12.74 -5.31
CA TYR A 3 -14.08 -13.20 -6.63
C TYR A 3 -15.40 -13.98 -6.50
N TRP A 4 -15.96 -14.43 -7.63
CA TRP A 4 -17.25 -15.12 -7.65
C TRP A 4 -18.34 -14.30 -6.94
N ASN A 5 -18.53 -13.05 -7.39
CA ASN A 5 -19.51 -12.11 -6.85
C ASN A 5 -19.45 -11.92 -5.32
N GLY A 6 -18.24 -11.88 -4.74
CA GLY A 6 -18.07 -11.63 -3.30
C GLY A 6 -17.98 -12.87 -2.43
N TYR A 7 -18.14 -14.07 -3.00
CA TYR A 7 -18.29 -15.29 -2.23
C TYR A 7 -16.98 -15.79 -1.61
N PHE A 8 -15.88 -15.62 -2.34
CA PHE A 8 -14.57 -16.14 -1.95
C PHE A 8 -13.49 -15.07 -2.01
N LEU A 9 -12.53 -15.16 -1.09
CA LEU A 9 -11.28 -14.39 -1.09
C LEU A 9 -10.26 -15.05 -2.02
N HIS A 10 -9.43 -14.23 -2.66
CA HIS A 10 -8.26 -14.71 -3.41
C HIS A 10 -7.08 -13.75 -3.25
N HIS A 11 -6.05 -14.16 -2.53
CA HIS A 11 -4.92 -13.26 -2.26
C HIS A 11 -4.10 -12.95 -3.50
N TYR A 12 -3.84 -13.90 -4.40
CA TYR A 12 -2.99 -13.63 -5.57
C TYR A 12 -3.64 -12.64 -6.51
N LEU A 13 -4.88 -12.88 -6.92
CA LEU A 13 -5.60 -11.93 -7.77
C LEU A 13 -5.70 -10.56 -7.11
N THR A 14 -5.93 -10.52 -5.80
CA THR A 14 -5.92 -9.25 -5.07
C THR A 14 -4.56 -8.56 -5.20
N ILE A 15 -3.45 -9.21 -4.86
CA ILE A 15 -2.13 -8.59 -4.90
C ILE A 15 -1.78 -8.14 -6.34
N LYS A 16 -2.17 -8.91 -7.37
CA LYS A 16 -1.97 -8.50 -8.77
C LYS A 16 -2.77 -7.24 -9.14
N ASN A 17 -4.02 -7.15 -8.69
CA ASN A 17 -4.81 -5.94 -8.84
C ASN A 17 -4.18 -4.78 -8.05
N THR A 18 -3.79 -5.00 -6.80
CA THR A 18 -3.16 -3.98 -5.96
C THR A 18 -1.88 -3.43 -6.57
N LEU A 19 -1.04 -4.30 -7.16
CA LEU A 19 0.15 -3.88 -7.90
C LEU A 19 -0.19 -3.00 -9.10
N THR A 20 -1.30 -3.28 -9.77
CA THR A 20 -1.83 -2.43 -10.86
C THR A 20 -2.26 -1.07 -10.33
N GLU A 21 -2.93 -1.02 -9.17
CA GLU A 21 -3.31 0.24 -8.52
C GLU A 21 -2.09 1.06 -8.06
N VAL A 22 -1.04 0.39 -7.57
CA VAL A 22 0.25 1.03 -7.25
C VAL A 22 0.88 1.68 -8.49
N VAL A 23 0.81 1.02 -9.66
CA VAL A 23 1.34 1.56 -10.93
C VAL A 23 0.50 2.74 -11.41
N ARG A 24 -0.83 2.63 -11.30
CA ARG A 24 -1.80 3.67 -11.74
C ARG A 24 -1.84 4.91 -10.83
N GLY A 25 -1.28 4.82 -9.63
CA GLY A 25 -1.36 5.89 -8.63
C GLY A 25 -2.67 5.89 -7.83
N ASP A 26 -3.42 4.78 -7.85
CA ASP A 26 -4.67 4.58 -7.11
C ASP A 26 -4.37 4.24 -5.63
N GLN A 27 -3.64 5.15 -4.97
CA GLN A 27 -3.02 4.95 -3.64
C GLN A 27 -4.01 4.54 -2.55
N GLN A 28 -5.20 5.15 -2.55
CA GLN A 28 -6.23 4.86 -1.56
C GLN A 28 -6.72 3.42 -1.68
N GLN A 29 -7.02 2.96 -2.91
CA GLN A 29 -7.44 1.59 -3.15
C GLN A 29 -6.33 0.61 -2.79
N ALA A 30 -5.08 0.89 -3.20
CA ALA A 30 -3.95 0.05 -2.87
C ALA A 30 -3.74 -0.10 -1.35
N THR A 31 -3.89 0.99 -0.59
CA THR A 31 -3.82 0.97 0.88
C THR A 31 -4.96 0.16 1.49
N ASN A 32 -6.18 0.32 0.97
CA ASN A 32 -7.34 -0.45 1.43
C ASN A 32 -7.15 -1.96 1.21
N GLU A 33 -6.63 -2.34 0.05
CA GLU A 33 -6.36 -3.74 -0.28
C GLU A 33 -5.22 -4.33 0.55
N LEU A 34 -4.15 -3.57 0.81
CA LEU A 34 -3.09 -3.98 1.74
C LEU A 34 -3.68 -4.32 3.11
N TYR A 35 -4.56 -3.49 3.65
CA TYR A 35 -5.19 -3.76 4.94
C TYR A 35 -6.13 -4.95 4.91
N GLY A 36 -6.90 -5.12 3.84
CA GLY A 36 -7.68 -6.33 3.65
C GLY A 36 -6.79 -7.59 3.60
N LEU A 37 -5.62 -7.53 2.96
CA LEU A 37 -4.70 -8.66 2.88
C LEU A 37 -4.19 -9.04 4.27
N LEU A 38 -3.72 -8.05 5.02
CA LEU A 38 -3.23 -8.25 6.39
C LEU A 38 -4.30 -8.81 7.31
N LEU A 39 -5.54 -8.31 7.20
CA LEU A 39 -6.69 -8.74 7.99
C LEU A 39 -7.02 -10.23 7.81
N HIS A 40 -6.72 -10.77 6.63
CA HIS A 40 -6.99 -12.15 6.25
C HIS A 40 -5.75 -13.05 6.29
N THR A 41 -4.68 -12.61 6.95
CA THR A 41 -3.56 -13.48 7.31
C THR A 41 -3.83 -14.31 8.57
N SER A 42 -3.05 -15.37 8.77
CA SER A 42 -3.02 -16.09 10.04
C SER A 42 -2.38 -15.25 11.16
N SER A 43 -2.43 -15.74 12.40
CA SER A 43 -1.71 -15.13 13.54
C SER A 43 -0.19 -15.06 13.35
N THR A 44 0.37 -15.82 12.41
CA THR A 44 1.79 -15.83 12.04
C THR A 44 2.06 -15.14 10.70
N GLN A 45 1.09 -14.35 10.19
CA GLN A 45 1.17 -13.66 8.89
C GLN A 45 1.29 -14.61 7.69
N ALA A 46 0.83 -15.86 7.84
CA ALA A 46 0.70 -16.77 6.72
C ALA A 46 -0.55 -16.43 5.90
N GLY A 47 -0.42 -16.49 4.57
CA GLY A 47 -1.55 -16.36 3.66
C GLY A 47 -1.80 -17.64 2.87
N PHE A 48 -2.86 -17.57 2.08
CA PHE A 48 -3.41 -18.66 1.27
C PHE A 48 -3.61 -18.21 -0.18
N GLU A 49 -4.02 -19.11 -1.07
CA GLU A 49 -4.34 -18.77 -2.47
C GLU A 49 -5.77 -18.25 -2.68
N PHE A 50 -6.80 -19.12 -2.62
CA PHE A 50 -8.21 -18.88 -2.98
C PHE A 50 -9.23 -19.67 -2.12
N ALA A 51 -10.53 -19.40 -2.28
CA ALA A 51 -11.67 -20.16 -1.72
C ALA A 51 -12.02 -19.92 -0.24
N MET A 52 -11.38 -18.98 0.44
CA MET A 52 -11.78 -18.64 1.81
C MET A 52 -13.02 -17.76 1.80
N ARG A 53 -13.98 -18.08 2.66
CA ARG A 53 -15.16 -17.24 2.85
C ARG A 53 -14.78 -16.02 3.69
N PRO A 54 -15.05 -14.78 3.24
CA PRO A 54 -14.68 -13.57 3.98
C PRO A 54 -15.25 -13.50 5.41
N TRP A 55 -16.40 -14.13 5.61
CA TRP A 55 -17.20 -14.12 6.85
C TRP A 55 -17.44 -15.53 7.40
N GLY A 56 -16.64 -16.51 6.99
CA GLY A 56 -16.77 -17.91 7.44
C GLY A 56 -15.80 -18.29 8.55
N GLU A 57 -15.70 -19.60 8.82
CA GLU A 57 -14.91 -20.22 9.89
C GLU A 57 -13.37 -20.12 9.76
N ARG A 58 -12.87 -19.32 8.80
CA ARG A 58 -11.43 -19.09 8.52
C ARG A 58 -10.59 -20.37 8.31
N ASN A 59 -11.24 -21.51 8.12
CA ASN A 59 -10.60 -22.78 7.79
C ASN A 59 -10.14 -22.74 6.33
N PHE A 60 -8.85 -23.02 6.11
CA PHE A 60 -8.24 -23.02 4.78
C PHE A 60 -8.45 -24.34 4.02
N GLN A 61 -9.01 -25.37 4.66
CA GLN A 61 -9.34 -26.66 4.04
C GLN A 61 -8.15 -27.18 3.20
N ASP A 62 -8.38 -27.51 1.92
CA ASP A 62 -7.34 -28.01 1.01
C ASP A 62 -6.41 -26.92 0.44
N ASN A 63 -6.62 -25.65 0.78
CA ASN A 63 -5.74 -24.54 0.41
C ASN A 63 -4.61 -24.39 1.45
N LEU A 64 -3.71 -25.36 1.44
CA LEU A 64 -2.61 -25.57 2.37
C LEU A 64 -1.80 -24.27 2.63
N SER A 65 -2.03 -23.64 3.78
CA SER A 65 -1.25 -22.51 4.30
C SER A 65 -0.10 -23.01 5.19
N PRO A 66 1.12 -22.42 5.16
CA PRO A 66 1.49 -21.17 4.51
C PRO A 66 1.82 -21.31 3.02
N HIS A 67 1.29 -20.42 2.19
CA HIS A 67 1.63 -20.43 0.78
C HIS A 67 2.84 -19.54 0.45
N GLY A 68 3.89 -20.14 -0.13
CA GLY A 68 5.14 -19.43 -0.43
C GLY A 68 4.97 -18.27 -1.43
N TRP A 69 4.10 -18.45 -2.43
CA TRP A 69 3.77 -17.41 -3.41
C TRP A 69 3.14 -16.17 -2.78
N PHE A 70 2.21 -16.34 -1.82
CA PHE A 70 1.67 -15.23 -1.04
C PHE A 70 2.80 -14.46 -0.35
N ALA A 71 3.70 -15.17 0.35
CA ALA A 71 4.78 -14.54 1.09
C ALA A 71 5.73 -13.74 0.18
N ALA A 72 5.99 -14.24 -1.03
CA ALA A 72 6.79 -13.53 -2.04
C ALA A 72 6.08 -12.27 -2.54
N GLU A 73 4.83 -12.41 -3.01
CA GLU A 73 4.05 -11.30 -3.58
C GLU A 73 3.71 -10.23 -2.55
N TYR A 74 3.42 -10.60 -1.30
CA TYR A 74 3.19 -9.66 -0.21
C TYR A 74 4.41 -8.75 0.02
N ARG A 75 5.61 -9.33 0.07
CA ARG A 75 6.86 -8.54 0.18
C ARG A 75 7.08 -7.69 -1.05
N THR A 76 6.80 -8.21 -2.25
CA THR A 76 6.89 -7.46 -3.50
C THR A 76 5.95 -6.27 -3.51
N LEU A 77 4.70 -6.43 -3.07
CA LEU A 77 3.73 -5.33 -2.96
C LEU A 77 4.24 -4.24 -2.03
N LEU A 78 4.60 -4.59 -0.79
CA LEU A 78 5.10 -3.59 0.17
C LEU A 78 6.35 -2.88 -0.35
N ARG A 79 7.25 -3.63 -1.02
CA ARG A 79 8.39 -3.05 -1.71
C ARG A 79 7.93 -2.05 -2.77
N GLN A 80 7.07 -2.44 -3.71
CA GLN A 80 6.61 -1.59 -4.83
C GLN A 80 5.84 -0.34 -4.36
N MET A 81 5.19 -0.40 -3.20
CA MET A 81 4.58 0.78 -2.58
C MET A 81 5.62 1.82 -2.15
N LEU A 82 6.83 1.41 -1.75
CA LEU A 82 7.85 2.28 -1.15
C LEU A 82 9.03 2.58 -2.10
N VAL A 83 9.46 1.59 -2.87
CA VAL A 83 10.53 1.64 -3.86
C VAL A 83 10.13 0.78 -5.06
N ARG A 84 9.84 1.42 -6.19
CA ARG A 84 9.37 0.77 -7.41
C ARG A 84 10.16 1.19 -8.62
N GLU A 85 10.54 0.23 -9.42
CA GLU A 85 11.19 0.45 -10.71
C GLU A 85 10.15 0.47 -11.84
N ASP A 86 10.24 1.45 -12.74
CA ASP A 86 9.35 1.58 -13.89
C ASP A 86 10.11 2.15 -15.10
N GLY A 87 10.46 1.27 -16.05
CA GLY A 87 11.33 1.64 -17.17
C GLY A 87 12.66 2.21 -16.69
N ASP A 88 12.93 3.47 -17.03
CA ASP A 88 14.13 4.22 -16.64
C ASP A 88 13.91 5.15 -15.43
N GLU A 89 12.80 5.02 -14.72
CA GLU A 89 12.45 5.83 -13.55
C GLU A 89 12.48 4.99 -12.25
N LEU A 90 12.87 5.63 -11.15
CA LEU A 90 12.78 5.04 -9.80
C LEU A 90 11.74 5.81 -8.98
N HIS A 91 10.65 5.12 -8.63
CA HIS A 91 9.52 5.65 -7.89
C HIS A 91 9.71 5.41 -6.40
N LEU A 92 9.58 6.47 -5.61
CA LEU A 92 9.69 6.47 -4.16
C LEU A 92 8.33 6.83 -3.55
N LEU A 93 7.94 6.09 -2.52
CA LEU A 93 6.69 6.33 -1.77
C LEU A 93 5.43 6.32 -2.67
N SER A 94 5.41 5.48 -3.71
CA SER A 94 4.27 5.31 -4.63
C SER A 94 2.93 5.21 -3.91
N VAL A 95 2.89 4.51 -2.77
CA VAL A 95 1.72 4.43 -1.89
C VAL A 95 2.19 4.49 -0.44
N VAL A 96 1.59 5.39 0.33
CA VAL A 96 1.86 5.56 1.77
C VAL A 96 0.55 5.61 2.52
N SER A 97 0.41 4.83 3.59
CA SER A 97 -0.77 4.90 4.43
C SER A 97 -0.85 6.23 5.22
N PRO A 98 -2.06 6.81 5.42
CA PRO A 98 -2.29 7.89 6.39
C PRO A 98 -1.75 7.56 7.78
N ALA A 99 -1.82 6.31 8.20
CA ALA A 99 -1.27 5.86 9.48
C ALA A 99 0.25 6.01 9.58
N TRP A 100 0.98 6.15 8.48
CA TRP A 100 2.44 6.31 8.46
C TRP A 100 2.88 7.77 8.38
N ILE A 101 1.97 8.70 8.04
CA ILE A 101 2.22 10.14 7.97
C ILE A 101 1.73 10.81 9.26
N GLY A 102 2.49 11.77 9.78
CA GLY A 102 2.12 12.58 10.94
C GLY A 102 3.34 13.11 11.71
N ALA A 103 3.11 14.07 12.61
CA ALA A 103 4.14 14.65 13.45
C ALA A 103 4.88 13.58 14.27
N GLY A 104 6.21 13.67 14.31
CA GLY A 104 7.12 12.74 14.98
C GLY A 104 7.32 11.41 14.26
N LYS A 105 6.68 11.16 13.12
CA LYS A 105 6.82 9.88 12.39
C LYS A 105 8.00 9.89 11.43
N THR A 106 8.48 8.68 11.16
CA THR A 106 9.61 8.44 10.26
C THR A 106 9.36 7.20 9.41
N ILE A 107 9.68 7.28 8.12
CA ILE A 107 9.73 6.12 7.21
C ILE A 107 11.19 5.92 6.80
N VAL A 108 11.71 4.70 6.95
CA VAL A 108 13.11 4.37 6.66
C VAL A 108 13.20 3.22 5.66
N ILE A 109 13.96 3.43 4.59
CA ILE A 109 14.47 2.40 3.68
C ILE A 109 15.98 2.41 3.79
N ALA A 110 16.56 1.32 4.30
CA ALA A 110 17.98 1.31 4.68
C ALA A 110 18.95 1.04 3.51
N GLN A 111 18.61 0.11 2.62
CA GLN A 111 19.45 -0.29 1.48
C GLN A 111 18.64 -1.14 0.50
N ALA A 112 17.65 -0.55 -0.16
CA ALA A 112 16.86 -1.26 -1.15
C ALA A 112 17.69 -1.50 -2.42
N PRO A 113 17.94 -2.76 -2.83
CA PRO A 113 18.51 -3.03 -4.15
C PRO A 113 17.49 -2.66 -5.23
N THR A 114 17.96 -2.19 -6.38
CA THR A 114 17.15 -1.86 -7.55
C THR A 114 17.90 -2.28 -8.81
N GLN A 115 17.23 -2.26 -9.96
CA GLN A 115 17.92 -2.45 -11.26
C GLN A 115 18.99 -1.38 -11.55
N PHE A 116 18.98 -0.24 -10.85
CA PHE A 116 19.90 0.88 -11.06
C PHE A 116 21.06 0.93 -10.05
N GLY A 117 21.12 0.00 -9.10
CA GLY A 117 22.00 0.08 -7.92
C GLY A 117 21.20 0.08 -6.62
N THR A 118 21.70 0.72 -5.56
CA THR A 118 20.99 0.75 -4.27
C THR A 118 20.45 2.13 -3.93
N VAL A 119 19.28 2.16 -3.27
CA VAL A 119 18.68 3.38 -2.71
C VAL A 119 18.38 3.19 -1.23
N ALA A 120 18.67 4.22 -0.46
CA ALA A 120 18.26 4.35 0.92
C ALA A 120 17.63 5.73 1.11
N TYR A 121 16.61 5.82 1.96
CA TYR A 121 16.08 7.10 2.37
C TYR A 121 15.47 7.08 3.77
N THR A 122 15.40 8.25 4.37
CA THR A 122 14.66 8.51 5.61
C THR A 122 13.76 9.72 5.38
N LEU A 123 12.45 9.53 5.48
CA LEU A 123 11.47 10.61 5.54
C LEU A 123 11.17 10.90 7.01
N THR A 124 11.52 12.09 7.49
CA THR A 124 11.25 12.55 8.86
C THR A 124 10.20 13.65 8.83
N GLN A 125 9.27 13.62 9.78
CA GLN A 125 8.14 14.55 9.85
C GLN A 125 8.13 15.21 11.25
N PRO A 126 8.90 16.29 11.47
CA PRO A 126 9.03 16.89 12.81
C PRO A 126 7.69 17.44 13.34
N ASP A 127 6.81 17.90 12.44
CA ASP A 127 5.49 18.42 12.75
C ASP A 127 4.47 18.03 11.66
N ALA A 128 3.27 18.59 11.73
CA ALA A 128 2.19 18.29 10.79
C ALA A 128 2.36 18.95 9.41
N THR A 129 3.24 19.94 9.29
CA THR A 129 3.38 20.79 8.10
C THR A 129 4.70 20.63 7.37
N HIS A 130 5.71 20.01 7.99
CA HIS A 130 7.04 19.83 7.40
C HIS A 130 7.40 18.35 7.27
N ALA A 131 8.10 18.03 6.19
CA ALA A 131 8.77 16.75 6.03
C ALA A 131 10.11 16.91 5.32
N THR A 132 11.10 16.12 5.74
CA THR A 132 12.43 16.08 5.12
C THR A 132 12.75 14.66 4.71
N LEU A 133 13.01 14.45 3.42
CA LEU A 133 13.51 13.19 2.87
C LEU A 133 15.02 13.30 2.67
N MET A 134 15.78 12.51 3.42
CA MET A 134 17.22 12.32 3.20
C MET A 134 17.43 11.12 2.30
N LEU A 135 18.15 11.29 1.19
CA LEU A 135 18.43 10.27 0.19
C LEU A 135 19.92 9.90 0.20
N LYS A 136 20.19 8.60 0.11
CA LYS A 136 21.52 8.04 -0.16
C LYS A 136 21.39 7.04 -1.29
N THR A 137 21.98 7.36 -2.43
CA THR A 137 21.97 6.53 -3.63
C THR A 137 23.37 6.02 -3.93
N ASP A 138 23.45 4.79 -4.42
CA ASP A 138 24.64 4.21 -5.01
C ASP A 138 24.24 3.63 -6.37
N PHE A 139 24.30 4.50 -7.39
CA PHE A 139 23.99 4.18 -8.77
C PHE A 139 25.30 4.12 -9.57
N PRO A 140 25.79 2.92 -9.94
CA PRO A 140 27.08 2.77 -10.62
C PRO A 140 27.18 3.54 -11.94
N ASN A 141 26.04 3.75 -12.61
CA ASN A 141 25.91 4.43 -13.88
C ASN A 141 26.89 3.91 -14.96
N THR A 142 26.87 2.59 -15.15
CA THR A 142 27.67 1.91 -16.17
C THR A 142 26.81 1.56 -17.39
N ALA A 143 27.42 1.09 -18.47
CA ALA A 143 26.68 0.62 -19.64
C ALA A 143 25.76 -0.59 -19.32
N GLN A 144 26.11 -1.39 -18.32
CA GLN A 144 25.33 -2.56 -17.89
C GLN A 144 24.29 -2.23 -16.81
N ILE A 145 24.57 -1.23 -15.98
CA ILE A 145 23.71 -0.78 -14.87
C ILE A 145 23.58 0.75 -15.00
N PRO A 146 22.73 1.24 -15.91
CA PRO A 146 22.52 2.67 -16.05
C PRO A 146 21.89 3.23 -14.78
N ALA A 147 22.19 4.49 -14.44
CA ALA A 147 21.45 5.20 -13.41
C ALA A 147 19.99 5.42 -13.85
N PRO A 148 19.03 5.60 -12.92
CA PRO A 148 17.69 6.00 -13.34
C PRO A 148 17.78 7.38 -13.99
N ARG A 149 16.92 7.67 -14.96
CA ARG A 149 16.84 9.00 -15.58
C ARG A 149 16.41 10.06 -14.56
N LYS A 150 15.55 9.69 -13.61
CA LYS A 150 15.06 10.55 -12.52
C LYS A 150 14.46 9.71 -11.40
N LEU A 151 14.30 10.34 -10.24
CA LEU A 151 13.51 9.80 -9.14
C LEU A 151 12.14 10.47 -9.13
N ILE A 152 11.09 9.69 -8.90
CA ILE A 152 9.71 10.18 -8.77
C ILE A 152 9.27 9.99 -7.33
N LEU A 153 9.20 11.09 -6.59
CA LEU A 153 8.73 11.09 -5.21
C LEU A 153 7.23 11.41 -5.20
N HIS A 154 6.41 10.40 -4.92
CA HIS A 154 4.95 10.53 -4.93
C HIS A 154 4.46 11.24 -3.68
N ILE A 155 3.46 12.11 -3.84
CA ILE A 155 2.79 12.78 -2.74
C ILE A 155 1.58 11.93 -2.32
N PRO A 156 1.40 11.65 -1.01
CA PRO A 156 0.23 10.92 -0.54
C PRO A 156 -1.07 11.64 -0.94
N TRP A 157 -2.07 10.90 -1.44
CA TRP A 157 -3.32 11.48 -1.98
C TRP A 157 -4.10 12.38 -1.00
N PHE A 158 -3.89 12.19 0.29
CA PHE A 158 -4.51 12.95 1.38
C PHE A 158 -3.68 14.16 1.84
N MET A 159 -2.53 14.43 1.20
CA MET A 159 -1.65 15.55 1.49
C MET A 159 -1.60 16.52 0.31
N ARG A 160 -1.52 17.81 0.60
CA ARG A 160 -1.30 18.89 -0.36
C ARG A 160 0.03 19.57 -0.05
N VAL A 161 0.95 19.52 -1.00
CA VAL A 161 2.22 20.25 -0.91
C VAL A 161 2.01 21.72 -1.23
N THR A 162 2.51 22.60 -0.38
CA THR A 162 2.50 24.06 -0.56
C THR A 162 3.84 24.56 -1.10
N SER A 163 4.94 23.92 -0.70
CA SER A 163 6.29 24.24 -1.17
C SER A 163 7.15 22.98 -1.12
N ALA A 164 8.06 22.84 -2.08
CA ALA A 164 9.05 21.78 -2.08
C ALA A 164 10.40 22.29 -2.60
N GLN A 165 11.47 21.77 -2.02
CA GLN A 165 12.84 22.05 -2.43
C GLN A 165 13.63 20.75 -2.52
N ALA A 166 14.45 20.60 -3.56
CA ALA A 166 15.46 19.56 -3.66
C ALA A 166 16.85 20.19 -3.64
N ASP A 167 17.68 19.78 -2.69
CA ASP A 167 19.04 20.32 -2.46
C ASP A 167 19.05 21.87 -2.43
N GLY A 168 18.04 22.47 -1.77
CA GLY A 168 17.87 23.92 -1.63
C GLY A 168 17.25 24.64 -2.84
N LYS A 169 16.92 23.94 -3.92
CA LYS A 169 16.28 24.53 -5.11
C LYS A 169 14.79 24.22 -5.11
N SER A 170 13.95 25.25 -5.32
CA SER A 170 12.51 25.06 -5.45
C SER A 170 12.18 24.16 -6.63
N ILE A 171 11.26 23.21 -6.41
CA ILE A 171 10.78 22.27 -7.43
C ILE A 171 9.25 22.24 -7.42
N PRO A 172 8.61 22.19 -8.60
CA PRO A 172 7.15 22.11 -8.68
C PRO A 172 6.68 20.69 -8.38
N VAL A 173 5.46 20.61 -7.84
CA VAL A 173 4.69 19.37 -7.83
C VAL A 173 3.94 19.28 -9.14
N THR A 174 3.99 18.12 -9.79
CA THR A 174 3.29 17.90 -11.05
C THR A 174 2.73 16.49 -11.04
N ASP A 175 1.44 16.36 -11.35
CA ASP A 175 0.72 15.08 -11.34
C ASP A 175 0.83 14.33 -10.00
N GLY A 176 0.79 15.07 -8.89
CA GLY A 176 0.89 14.49 -7.55
C GLY A 176 2.28 13.97 -7.18
N ALA A 177 3.35 14.37 -7.90
CA ALA A 177 4.71 13.94 -7.60
C ALA A 177 5.75 15.06 -7.75
N LEU A 178 6.89 14.86 -7.11
CA LEU A 178 8.12 15.65 -7.27
C LEU A 178 9.09 14.86 -8.15
N ARG A 179 9.64 15.52 -9.18
CA ARG A 179 10.60 14.90 -10.11
C ARG A 179 12.01 15.36 -9.75
N LEU A 180 12.83 14.43 -9.30
CA LEU A 180 14.14 14.69 -8.70
C LEU A 180 15.27 14.21 -9.61
N SER A 181 16.44 14.83 -9.46
CA SER A 181 17.68 14.32 -10.04
C SER A 181 18.07 13.00 -9.35
N PRO A 182 18.68 12.03 -10.07
CA PRO A 182 19.25 10.82 -9.46
C PRO A 182 20.29 11.09 -8.35
N ASN A 183 20.88 12.29 -8.35
CA ASN A 183 21.88 12.72 -7.38
C ASN A 183 21.32 13.52 -6.21
N THR A 184 19.98 13.68 -6.12
CA THR A 184 19.35 14.45 -5.04
C THR A 184 19.61 13.79 -3.68
N ARG A 185 20.00 14.61 -2.70
CA ARG A 185 20.37 14.16 -1.34
C ARG A 185 19.35 14.55 -0.30
N GLU A 186 18.69 15.68 -0.50
CA GLU A 186 17.71 16.20 0.45
C GLU A 186 16.50 16.77 -0.29
N VAL A 187 15.30 16.40 0.16
CA VAL A 187 14.05 17.03 -0.24
C VAL A 187 13.36 17.58 0.99
N ARG A 188 13.05 18.88 1.00
CA ARG A 188 12.23 19.54 2.02
C ARG A 188 10.85 19.80 1.44
N ILE A 189 9.83 19.43 2.21
CA ILE A 189 8.44 19.55 1.80
C ILE A 189 7.70 20.31 2.90
N GLU A 190 7.01 21.37 2.50
CA GLU A 190 5.93 21.95 3.27
C GLU A 190 4.61 21.46 2.69
N TRP A 191 3.74 20.93 3.55
CA TRP A 191 2.48 20.34 3.14
C TRP A 191 1.41 20.46 4.22
N SER A 192 0.19 20.11 3.88
CA SER A 192 -0.94 20.07 4.79
C SER A 192 -1.85 18.90 4.45
N ALA A 193 -2.53 18.35 5.46
CA ALA A 193 -3.59 17.39 5.21
C ALA A 193 -4.72 18.07 4.42
N ILE A 194 -5.24 17.39 3.39
CA ILE A 194 -6.40 17.87 2.65
C ILE A 194 -7.64 17.65 3.53
N PRO A 195 -8.39 18.70 3.88
CA PRO A 195 -9.60 18.55 4.68
C PRO A 195 -10.59 17.57 4.03
N ASN A 196 -11.14 16.66 4.83
CA ASN A 196 -12.11 15.65 4.39
C ASN A 196 -11.65 14.76 3.23
N ALA A 197 -10.34 14.62 3.00
CA ALA A 197 -9.86 13.69 1.98
C ALA A 197 -10.33 12.26 2.32
N PRO A 198 -10.80 11.49 1.33
CA PRO A 198 -11.26 10.13 1.55
C PRO A 198 -10.17 9.27 2.19
N GLY A 199 -10.54 8.54 3.24
CA GLY A 199 -9.67 7.57 3.88
C GLY A 199 -8.56 8.16 4.77
N THR A 200 -8.63 9.41 5.21
CA THR A 200 -7.63 10.01 6.13
C THR A 200 -7.52 9.27 7.47
N THR A 201 -8.55 8.54 7.88
CA THR A 201 -8.55 7.70 9.09
C THR A 201 -8.09 6.26 8.84
N MET A 202 -7.69 5.92 7.61
CA MET A 202 -7.28 4.56 7.27
C MET A 202 -6.04 4.15 8.07
N SER A 203 -6.20 3.08 8.83
CA SER A 203 -5.13 2.36 9.50
C SER A 203 -5.48 0.87 9.51
N TYR A 204 -4.48 0.02 9.80
CA TYR A 204 -4.74 -1.41 9.97
C TYR A 204 -5.73 -1.66 11.12
N ASP A 205 -5.54 -0.98 12.26
CA ASP A 205 -6.44 -1.08 13.41
C ASP A 205 -7.86 -0.67 13.05
N HIS A 206 -8.04 0.41 12.27
CA HIS A 206 -9.35 0.83 11.81
C HIS A 206 -10.00 -0.23 10.91
N ALA A 207 -9.24 -0.84 10.00
CA ALA A 207 -9.74 -1.93 9.15
C ALA A 207 -10.16 -3.16 9.98
N VAL A 208 -9.40 -3.49 11.02
CA VAL A 208 -9.72 -4.58 11.96
C VAL A 208 -11.01 -4.27 12.72
N GLU A 209 -11.18 -3.06 13.26
CA GLU A 209 -12.38 -2.66 13.99
C GLU A 209 -13.61 -2.66 13.08
N GLN A 210 -13.50 -2.15 11.85
CA GLN A 210 -14.57 -2.22 10.86
C GLN A 210 -14.96 -3.67 10.54
N TYR A 211 -13.97 -4.55 10.34
CA TYR A 211 -14.23 -5.96 10.08
C TYR A 211 -14.93 -6.65 11.25
N LYS A 212 -14.49 -6.41 12.50
CA LYS A 212 -15.13 -6.97 13.70
C LYS A 212 -16.57 -6.52 13.83
N ALA A 213 -16.84 -5.23 13.63
CA ALA A 213 -18.20 -4.67 13.69
C ALA A 213 -19.11 -5.34 12.66
N GLU A 214 -18.65 -5.48 11.42
CA GLU A 214 -19.42 -6.14 10.35
C GLU A 214 -19.58 -7.65 10.59
N TYR A 215 -18.54 -8.32 11.07
CA TYR A 215 -18.60 -9.74 11.43
C TYR A 215 -19.61 -9.98 12.55
N ALA A 216 -19.59 -9.17 13.61
CA ALA A 216 -20.54 -9.25 14.71
C ALA A 216 -21.98 -9.01 14.23
N ARG A 217 -22.20 -8.01 13.37
CA ARG A 217 -23.52 -7.75 12.77
C ARG A 217 -24.04 -8.95 12.00
N ARG A 218 -23.20 -9.57 11.15
CA ARG A 218 -23.56 -10.77 10.37
C ARG A 218 -23.83 -11.98 11.26
N TYR A 219 -22.98 -12.18 12.27
CA TYR A 219 -23.14 -13.26 13.23
C TYR A 219 -24.45 -13.14 14.02
N ASN A 220 -24.77 -11.94 14.51
CA ASN A 220 -26.03 -11.68 15.21
C ASN A 220 -27.24 -11.90 14.31
N ALA A 221 -27.18 -11.48 13.04
CA ALA A 221 -28.23 -11.74 12.07
C ALA A 221 -28.40 -13.25 11.78
N TRP A 222 -27.32 -14.02 11.77
CA TRP A 222 -27.36 -15.47 11.60
C TRP A 222 -27.92 -16.20 12.84
N MET A 223 -27.56 -15.76 14.05
CA MET A 223 -27.99 -16.38 15.31
C MET A 223 -29.40 -15.98 15.76
N HIS A 224 -29.85 -14.76 15.42
CA HIS A 224 -31.06 -14.16 15.99
C HIS A 224 -32.01 -13.57 14.96
N GLY A 225 -31.64 -13.52 13.67
CA GLY A 225 -32.54 -13.15 12.60
C GLY A 225 -33.36 -14.35 12.12
N GLU A 226 -34.65 -14.14 11.83
CA GLU A 226 -35.43 -15.14 11.11
C GLU A 226 -34.77 -15.43 9.76
N LEU A 227 -34.34 -16.68 9.56
CA LEU A 227 -34.10 -17.22 8.23
C LEU A 227 -35.39 -17.07 7.43
N THR A 228 -35.53 -15.97 6.70
CA THR A 228 -36.31 -16.01 5.46
C THR A 228 -35.55 -17.00 4.59
N ARG A 229 -35.95 -18.27 4.68
CA ARG A 229 -35.70 -19.28 3.67
C ARG A 229 -36.18 -18.65 2.37
N ALA A 230 -35.25 -18.09 1.60
CA ALA A 230 -35.46 -17.88 0.20
C ALA A 230 -35.83 -19.26 -0.35
N THR A 231 -37.11 -19.40 -0.67
CA THR A 231 -37.68 -20.53 -1.39
C THR A 231 -36.75 -20.85 -2.55
N THR A 232 -36.09 -22.01 -2.48
CA THR A 232 -35.56 -22.69 -3.66
C THR A 232 -36.76 -23.05 -4.53
N GLY A 233 -37.18 -22.10 -5.35
CA GLY A 233 -37.92 -22.37 -6.57
C GLY A 233 -36.91 -22.64 -7.67
N ASP A 234 -36.29 -23.81 -7.63
CA ASP A 234 -35.72 -24.41 -8.84
C ASP A 234 -36.63 -25.57 -9.20
N SER A 235 -37.46 -25.29 -10.20
CA SER A 235 -38.15 -26.25 -11.02
C SER A 235 -37.14 -27.00 -11.89
N GLN A 236 -37.16 -28.32 -11.73
CA GLN A 236 -36.63 -29.41 -12.59
C GLN A 236 -35.11 -29.64 -12.59
#